data_AF-A0AAD9NBM5-F1
#
_entry.id   AF-A0AAD9NBM5-F1
#
_cell.length_a   1.000
_cell.length_b   1.000
_cell.length_c   1.000
_cell.angle_alpha   90.00
_cell.angle_beta   90.00
_cell.angle_gamma   90.00
#
_symmetry.space_group_name_H-M   'P 1'
#
loop_
_entity.id
_entity.type
_entity.pdbx_description
1 polymer ?
#
loop_
_entity_poly.entity_id
_entity_poly.type
_entity_poly.pdbx_seq_one_letter_code
_entity_poly.pdbx_strand_id
1 'polypeptide(L)'
;AIGITGATSPNQLRSIVSYDDHYRQVTKFEDLVDYITIMQNARCDKRKAVPTGDPCISQPCQNGGRCINNNNVYTCQCPFGYSGSNCQIASTGPCASNPCRNGGQCVLDGSSFKCICPVRFTGYNCESK
;
A
#
# COMPACT_ATOMS: atom_id res chain seq x y z
N ALA A 1 -1.45 29.68 -2.30
CA ALA A 1 -2.39 29.11 -1.31
C ALA A 1 -3.33 28.18 -2.05
N ILE A 2 -3.13 26.87 -1.94
CA ILE A 2 -4.10 25.88 -2.44
C ILE A 2 -5.14 25.75 -1.31
N GLY A 3 -6.39 26.10 -1.59
CA GLY A 3 -7.44 26.29 -0.57
C GLY A 3 -7.75 25.01 0.20
N ILE A 4 -7.33 24.95 1.46
CA ILE A 4 -7.63 23.87 2.42
C ILE A 4 -8.70 24.32 3.43
N THR A 5 -9.40 25.42 3.16
CA THR A 5 -10.46 25.95 4.02
C THR A 5 -11.74 25.11 3.81
N GLY A 6 -11.77 23.90 4.37
CA GLY A 6 -12.99 23.08 4.31
C GLY A 6 -12.85 21.57 4.58
N ALA A 7 -11.64 21.03 4.72
CA ALA A 7 -11.50 19.60 5.03
C ALA A 7 -11.72 19.35 6.53
N THR A 8 -12.75 18.58 6.88
CA THR A 8 -13.10 18.23 8.27
C THR A 8 -12.78 16.77 8.63
N SER A 9 -12.23 16.01 7.68
CA SER A 9 -11.87 14.60 7.89
C SER A 9 -10.60 14.19 7.14
N PRO A 10 -9.87 13.15 7.61
CA PRO A 10 -8.66 12.63 6.96
C PRO A 10 -8.86 12.20 5.50
N ASN A 11 -10.05 11.71 5.17
CA ASN A 11 -10.37 11.27 3.80
C ASN A 11 -10.55 12.45 2.83
N GLN A 12 -11.07 13.59 3.31
CA GLN A 12 -11.17 14.81 2.50
C GLN A 12 -9.81 15.46 2.25
N LEU A 13 -8.89 15.41 3.21
CA LEU A 13 -7.52 15.86 3.00
C LEU A 13 -6.81 14.98 1.96
N ARG A 14 -6.89 13.64 2.09
CA ARG A 14 -6.30 12.70 1.12
C ARG A 14 -6.77 12.92 -0.32
N SER A 15 -8.02 13.33 -0.54
CA SER A 15 -8.51 13.66 -1.89
C SER A 15 -7.95 14.97 -2.45
N ILE A 16 -7.56 15.92 -1.60
CA ILE A 16 -7.00 17.22 -2.03
C ILE A 16 -5.50 17.11 -2.34
N VAL A 17 -4.75 16.30 -1.57
CA VAL A 17 -3.30 16.10 -1.73
C VAL A 17 -2.92 14.89 -2.62
N SER A 18 -3.87 14.34 -3.36
CA SER A 18 -3.73 13.15 -4.21
C SER A 18 -2.67 13.24 -5.34
N TYR A 19 -1.95 14.36 -5.47
CA TYR A 19 -0.94 14.57 -6.50
C TYR A 19 0.52 14.39 -6.03
N ASP A 20 0.76 14.13 -4.74
CA ASP A 20 2.12 13.95 -4.23
C ASP A 20 2.19 12.67 -3.37
N ASP A 21 2.95 11.67 -3.82
CA ASP A 21 3.08 10.36 -3.16
C ASP A 21 3.61 10.46 -1.72
N HIS A 22 4.20 11.61 -1.33
CA HIS A 22 4.61 11.92 0.03
C HIS A 22 3.44 11.88 1.05
N TYR A 23 2.21 12.21 0.63
CA TYR A 23 1.04 12.22 1.53
C TYR A 23 0.46 10.83 1.79
N ARG A 24 0.89 9.81 1.05
CA ARG A 24 0.30 8.46 1.10
C ARG A 24 0.65 7.70 2.39
N GLN A 25 1.75 8.08 3.05
CA GLN A 25 2.29 7.39 4.23
C GLN A 25 1.88 8.02 5.57
N VAL A 26 1.24 9.19 5.58
CA VAL A 26 0.78 9.84 6.82
C VAL A 26 -0.49 9.15 7.32
N THR A 27 -0.47 8.59 8.54
CA THR A 27 -1.58 7.78 9.09
C THR A 27 -2.35 8.45 10.22
N LYS A 28 -1.84 9.54 10.80
CA LYS A 28 -2.48 10.31 11.87
C LYS A 28 -2.80 11.74 11.42
N PHE A 29 -3.89 12.28 11.96
CA PHE A 29 -4.42 13.59 11.57
C PHE A 29 -3.52 14.75 12.05
N GLU A 30 -2.98 14.66 13.27
CA GLU A 30 -2.11 15.68 13.88
C GLU A 30 -0.80 15.85 13.08
N ASP A 31 -0.19 14.74 12.65
CA ASP A 31 1.01 14.73 11.80
C ASP A 31 0.80 15.43 10.44
N LEU A 32 -0.45 15.42 9.93
CA LEU A 32 -0.85 16.09 8.68
C LEU A 32 -1.01 17.60 8.87
N VAL A 33 -1.53 18.03 10.02
CA VAL A 33 -1.69 19.45 10.37
C VAL A 33 -0.35 20.10 10.67
N ASP A 34 0.56 19.39 11.36
CA ASP A 34 1.92 19.88 11.59
C ASP A 34 2.68 20.03 10.28
N TYR A 35 2.60 19.05 9.37
CA TYR A 35 3.25 19.12 8.06
C TYR A 35 2.75 20.28 7.18
N ILE A 36 1.43 20.52 7.15
CA ILE A 36 0.83 21.65 6.40
C ILE A 36 1.21 22.99 7.02
N THR A 37 1.25 23.08 8.36
CA THR A 37 1.66 24.30 9.09
C THR A 37 3.16 24.59 8.89
N ILE A 38 3.99 23.54 8.84
CA ILE A 38 5.42 23.61 8.50
C ILE A 38 5.61 24.16 7.07
N MET A 39 4.79 23.73 6.10
CA MET A 39 4.84 24.22 4.72
C MET A 39 4.36 25.68 4.56
N GLN A 40 3.63 26.22 5.54
CA GLN A 40 3.17 27.61 5.52
C GLN A 40 4.13 28.59 6.22
N ASN A 41 4.88 28.16 7.26
CA ASN A 41 5.69 29.05 8.10
C ASN A 41 7.20 28.76 8.13
N ALA A 42 7.67 27.63 7.58
CA ALA A 42 9.09 27.34 7.51
C ALA A 42 9.60 27.56 6.07
N ARG A 43 10.72 28.28 5.91
CA ARG A 43 11.58 28.07 4.74
C ARG A 43 11.98 26.59 4.79
N CYS A 44 11.32 25.75 3.99
CA CYS A 44 11.55 24.31 4.00
C CYS A 44 13.03 24.00 3.72
N ASP A 45 13.78 23.69 4.78
CA ASP A 45 15.00 22.92 4.62
C ASP A 45 14.56 21.47 4.34
N LYS A 46 14.65 21.09 3.06
CA LYS A 46 14.36 19.74 2.55
C LYS A 46 15.14 18.63 3.26
N ARG A 47 16.05 18.96 4.18
CA ARG A 47 16.88 18.01 4.94
C ARG A 47 16.26 17.52 6.26
N LYS A 48 15.12 18.05 6.73
CA LYS A 48 14.60 17.72 8.08
C LYS A 48 13.34 16.82 8.16
N ALA A 49 12.75 16.41 7.05
CA ALA A 49 11.55 15.55 7.05
C ALA A 49 11.76 14.18 6.39
N VAL A 50 13.02 13.79 6.16
CA VAL A 50 13.37 12.48 5.64
C VAL A 50 14.27 11.84 6.68
N PRO A 51 13.90 10.69 7.29
CA PRO A 51 14.87 9.91 8.02
C PRO A 51 15.97 9.58 7.02
N THR A 52 17.16 10.15 7.18
CA THR A 52 18.32 9.94 6.28
C THR A 52 18.84 8.51 6.29
N GLY A 53 18.09 7.58 6.88
CA GLY A 53 18.28 6.14 6.86
C GLY A 53 17.01 5.36 6.51
N ASP A 54 15.98 5.97 5.89
CA ASP A 54 14.82 5.20 5.40
C ASP A 54 15.18 4.44 4.10
N PRO A 55 15.32 3.10 4.17
CA PRO A 55 15.63 2.29 2.98
C PRO A 55 14.51 2.27 1.94
N CYS A 56 13.29 2.72 2.26
CA CYS A 56 12.17 2.76 1.32
C CYS A 56 12.24 3.92 0.32
N ILE A 57 13.13 4.91 0.52
CA ILE A 57 13.29 6.08 -0.38
C ILE A 57 13.69 5.64 -1.80
N SER A 58 14.50 4.59 -1.92
CA SER A 58 14.92 4.05 -3.22
C SER A 58 13.84 3.25 -3.94
N GLN A 59 12.65 3.11 -3.35
CA GLN A 59 11.52 2.32 -3.84
C GLN A 59 11.92 0.88 -4.24
N PRO A 60 12.48 0.09 -3.31
CA PRO A 60 13.04 -1.23 -3.64
C PRO A 60 11.97 -2.26 -4.03
N CYS A 61 10.70 -2.07 -3.61
CA CYS A 61 9.62 -3.02 -3.86
C CYS A 61 9.00 -2.82 -5.25
N GLN A 62 9.04 -3.87 -6.07
CA GLN A 62 8.52 -3.89 -7.43
C GLN A 62 7.04 -4.29 -7.48
N ASN A 63 6.43 -4.17 -8.66
CA ASN A 63 5.10 -4.69 -8.98
C ASN A 63 3.98 -4.24 -8.01
N GLY A 64 4.09 -3.03 -7.47
CA GLY A 64 3.10 -2.49 -6.51
C GLY A 64 3.26 -3.00 -5.07
N GLY A 65 4.40 -3.61 -4.72
CA GLY A 65 4.74 -3.99 -3.36
C GLY A 65 4.81 -2.80 -2.40
N ARG A 66 4.30 -2.98 -1.18
CA ARG A 66 4.35 -1.95 -0.13
C ARG A 66 5.67 -2.08 0.65
N CYS A 67 6.50 -1.04 0.61
CA CYS A 67 7.73 -0.99 1.40
C CYS A 67 7.42 -0.64 2.86
N ILE A 68 8.06 -1.36 3.78
CA ILE A 68 7.96 -1.19 5.22
C ILE A 68 9.38 -1.00 5.78
N ASN A 69 9.65 0.13 6.41
CA ASN A 69 10.90 0.39 7.12
C ASN A 69 10.85 -0.20 8.53
N ASN A 70 11.80 -1.07 8.83
CA ASN A 70 12.03 -1.72 10.11
C ASN A 70 13.46 -1.41 10.58
N ASN A 71 13.65 -0.27 11.26
CA ASN A 71 14.94 0.14 11.86
C ASN A 71 16.12 0.13 10.87
N ASN A 72 16.00 0.86 9.75
CA ASN A 72 16.99 0.97 8.67
C ASN A 72 17.11 -0.28 7.76
N VAL A 73 16.30 -1.31 7.98
CA VAL A 73 16.12 -2.43 7.06
C VAL A 73 14.72 -2.34 6.45
N TYR A 74 14.58 -2.64 5.15
CA TYR A 74 13.25 -2.66 4.52
C TYR A 74 12.70 -4.06 4.41
N THR A 75 11.38 -4.17 4.32
CA THR A 75 10.67 -5.38 3.94
C THR A 75 9.57 -5.03 2.95
N CYS A 76 9.42 -5.83 1.90
CA CYS A 76 8.35 -5.65 0.92
C CYS A 76 7.17 -6.56 1.25
N GLN A 77 6.00 -5.95 1.45
CA GLN A 77 4.73 -6.67 1.47
C GLN A 77 4.22 -6.79 0.03
N CYS A 78 4.34 -7.99 -0.53
CA CYS A 78 4.01 -8.22 -1.93
C CYS A 78 2.50 -8.34 -2.16
N PRO A 79 1.99 -7.80 -3.29
CA PRO A 79 0.63 -8.05 -3.70
C PRO A 79 0.46 -9.51 -4.13
N PHE A 80 -0.79 -9.94 -4.24
CA PHE A 80 -1.10 -11.29 -4.67
C PHE A 80 -0.50 -11.58 -6.05
N GLY A 81 0.04 -12.79 -6.22
CA GLY A 81 0.72 -13.18 -7.46
C GLY A 81 2.15 -12.66 -7.58
N TYR A 82 2.73 -12.03 -6.54
CA TYR A 82 4.13 -11.63 -6.50
C TYR A 82 4.83 -12.08 -5.23
N SER A 83 6.13 -12.35 -5.35
CA SER A 83 6.97 -12.88 -4.28
C SER A 83 8.43 -12.47 -4.47
N GLY A 84 9.29 -12.87 -3.54
CA GLY A 84 10.68 -12.45 -3.46
C GLY A 84 10.86 -11.23 -2.56
N SER A 85 12.11 -10.96 -2.17
CA SER A 85 12.48 -9.87 -1.27
C SER A 85 12.02 -8.49 -1.74
N ASN A 86 11.94 -8.30 -3.06
CA ASN A 86 11.53 -7.05 -3.70
C ASN A 86 10.23 -7.23 -4.51
N CYS A 87 9.47 -8.30 -4.30
CA CYS A 87 8.27 -8.62 -5.09
C CYS A 87 8.54 -8.75 -6.60
N GLN A 88 9.78 -9.08 -6.97
CA GLN A 88 10.24 -9.16 -8.36
C GLN A 88 9.82 -10.46 -9.05
N ILE A 89 9.46 -11.49 -8.27
CA ILE A 89 9.09 -12.80 -8.80
C ILE A 89 7.57 -12.83 -8.95
N ALA A 90 7.08 -12.76 -10.18
CA ALA A 90 5.69 -13.06 -10.47
C ALA A 90 5.44 -14.55 -10.22
N SER A 91 4.44 -14.88 -9.41
CA SER A 91 3.91 -16.23 -9.31
C SER A 91 3.37 -16.62 -10.68
N THR A 92 3.99 -17.59 -11.31
CA THR A 92 3.50 -18.15 -12.56
C THR A 92 2.56 -19.31 -12.22
N GLY A 93 1.30 -19.21 -12.63
CA GLY A 93 0.33 -20.28 -12.43
C GLY A 93 -1.11 -19.79 -12.31
N PRO A 94 -2.05 -20.72 -12.13
CA PRO A 94 -3.48 -20.40 -12.17
C PRO A 94 -3.96 -19.51 -11.01
N CYS A 95 -3.20 -19.47 -9.91
CA CYS A 95 -3.44 -18.52 -8.83
C CYS A 95 -2.87 -17.11 -9.09
N ALA A 96 -2.03 -16.87 -10.10
CA ALA A 96 -1.37 -15.57 -10.29
C ALA A 96 -2.34 -14.37 -10.31
N SER A 97 -3.52 -14.56 -10.91
CA SER A 97 -4.53 -13.51 -11.10
C SER A 97 -5.45 -13.28 -9.91
N ASN A 98 -5.19 -13.91 -8.75
CA ASN A 98 -6.08 -13.91 -7.59
C ASN A 98 -7.56 -14.24 -7.91
N PRO A 99 -7.83 -15.45 -8.43
CA PRO A 99 -9.18 -15.78 -8.90
C PRO A 99 -10.21 -15.88 -7.76
N CYS A 100 -9.78 -16.14 -6.53
CA CYS A 100 -10.67 -16.34 -5.38
C CYS A 100 -11.19 -15.00 -4.81
N ARG A 101 -12.51 -14.83 -4.81
CA ARG A 101 -13.22 -13.65 -4.30
C ARG A 101 -13.50 -13.79 -2.81
N ASN A 102 -13.98 -12.68 -2.22
CA ASN A 102 -14.50 -12.63 -0.85
C ASN A 102 -13.55 -13.16 0.23
N GLY A 103 -12.23 -13.04 0.02
CA GLY A 103 -11.22 -13.53 0.95
C GLY A 103 -10.95 -15.03 0.86
N GLY A 104 -11.37 -15.70 -0.22
CA GLY A 104 -11.02 -17.10 -0.48
C GLY A 104 -9.53 -17.31 -0.70
N GLN A 105 -9.02 -18.44 -0.21
CA GLN A 105 -7.62 -18.82 -0.37
C GLN A 105 -7.44 -19.62 -1.66
N CYS A 106 -6.59 -19.14 -2.57
CA CYS A 106 -6.22 -19.89 -3.77
C CYS A 106 -5.18 -20.95 -3.43
N VAL A 107 -5.44 -22.20 -3.82
CA VAL A 107 -4.48 -23.29 -3.75
C VAL A 107 -4.29 -23.87 -5.15
N LEU A 108 -3.06 -24.28 -5.47
CA LEU A 108 -2.77 -24.97 -6.73
C LEU A 108 -3.38 -26.38 -6.69
N ASP A 109 -4.00 -26.78 -7.80
CA ASP A 109 -4.58 -28.12 -7.99
C ASP A 109 -4.11 -28.66 -9.34
N GLY A 110 -2.93 -29.31 -9.32
CA GLY A 110 -2.22 -29.73 -10.52
C GLY A 110 -1.85 -28.55 -11.41
N SER A 111 -2.35 -28.54 -12.65
CA SER A 111 -2.19 -27.43 -13.61
C SER A 111 -3.30 -26.37 -13.51
N SER A 112 -4.23 -26.51 -12.55
CA SER A 112 -5.33 -25.59 -12.29
C SER A 112 -5.21 -24.96 -10.88
N PHE A 113 -6.24 -24.23 -10.46
CA PHE A 113 -6.41 -23.76 -9.09
C PHE A 113 -7.72 -24.27 -8.49
N LYS A 114 -7.78 -24.22 -7.17
CA LYS A 114 -9.00 -24.38 -6.38
C LYS A 114 -9.09 -23.27 -5.35
N CYS A 115 -10.27 -22.72 -5.15
CA CYS A 115 -10.53 -21.75 -4.08
C CYS A 115 -11.07 -22.45 -2.84
N ILE A 116 -10.44 -22.21 -1.69
CA ILE A 116 -10.97 -22.55 -0.37
C ILE A 116 -11.78 -21.35 0.12
N CYS A 117 -13.10 -21.48 0.10
CA CYS A 117 -14.00 -20.38 0.42
C CYS A 117 -14.17 -20.21 1.93
N PRO A 118 -14.27 -18.96 2.43
CA PRO A 118 -14.63 -18.71 3.82
C PRO A 118 -16.04 -19.19 4.12
N VAL A 119 -16.35 -19.34 5.42
CA VAL A 119 -17.69 -19.71 5.88
C VAL A 119 -18.70 -18.69 5.32
N ARG A 120 -19.82 -19.20 4.75
CA ARG A 120 -20.86 -18.41 4.04
C ARG A 120 -20.48 -17.93 2.64
N PHE A 121 -19.45 -18.50 2.00
CA PHE A 121 -19.23 -18.29 0.57
C PHE A 121 -19.10 -19.62 -0.17
N THR A 122 -19.57 -19.63 -1.42
CA THR A 122 -19.60 -20.79 -2.31
C THR A 122 -19.34 -20.35 -3.76
N GLY A 123 -19.28 -21.30 -4.69
CA GLY A 123 -18.92 -21.05 -6.09
C GLY A 123 -17.46 -21.39 -6.38
N TYR A 124 -17.12 -21.48 -7.67
CA TYR A 124 -15.78 -21.88 -8.12
C TYR A 124 -14.70 -20.88 -7.68
N ASN A 125 -15.07 -19.59 -7.66
CA ASN A 125 -14.22 -18.47 -7.26
C ASN A 125 -14.69 -17.84 -5.94
N CYS A 126 -15.50 -18.52 -5.12
CA CYS A 126 -16.09 -17.96 -3.88
C CYS A 126 -16.92 -16.69 -4.08
N GLU A 127 -17.54 -16.53 -5.25
CA GLU A 127 -18.32 -15.36 -5.65
C GLU A 127 -19.74 -15.33 -5.07
N SER A 128 -20.28 -16.49 -4.66
CA SER A 128 -21.64 -16.65 -4.15
C SER A 128 -21.65 -16.74 -2.62
N LYS A 129 -22.76 -16.37 -1.96
CA LYS A 129 -22.89 -16.28 -0.50
C LYS A 129 -23.95 -17.25 0.04
#